data_AF-A0A835SM46-F1
#
_entry.id   AF-A0A835SM46-F1
#
_cell.length_a   1.000
_cell.length_b   1.000
_cell.length_c   1.000
_cell.angle_alpha   90.00
_cell.angle_beta   90.00
_cell.angle_gamma   90.00
#
_symmetry.space_group_name_H-M   'P 1'
#
loop_
_entity.id
_entity.type
_entity.pdbx_description
1 polymer ?
#
loop_
_entity_poly.entity_id
_entity_poly.type
_entity_poly.pdbx_seq_one_letter_code
_entity_poly.pdbx_strand_id
1 'polypeptide(L)'
;MSCKADAKYNFGRASAHDDIVFGAARPGAASQRCFNPDDKVTVPEVEEWAAFMSGHGVTRVVSLLSQSEVGTYVQPPTDTLATLFKRAVLVDAKAPGAADQLVAELKAAVDAGEKVVVHCWGGGGRTGMALAAWLVRQHGLTPEAAAEQVESYAKGQGASRRADVAQLRAFLGTSA
;
A
#
# COMPACT_ATOMS: atom_id res chain seq x y z
N MET A 1 10.83 18.52 -10.18
CA MET A 1 9.99 17.83 -11.18
C MET A 1 8.91 17.08 -10.41
N SER A 2 7.64 17.35 -10.72
CA SER A 2 6.48 16.92 -9.94
C SER A 2 6.32 15.41 -10.01
N CYS A 3 6.56 14.70 -8.90
CA CYS A 3 6.19 13.29 -8.69
C CYS A 3 4.66 13.13 -8.56
N LYS A 4 3.88 13.59 -9.56
CA LYS A 4 2.45 13.29 -9.59
C LYS A 4 2.29 11.95 -10.27
N ALA A 5 1.78 10.96 -9.53
CA ALA A 5 1.21 9.77 -10.14
C ALA A 5 0.01 10.21 -11.00
N ASP A 6 -0.06 9.74 -12.24
CA ASP A 6 -1.17 10.01 -13.15
C ASP A 6 -2.37 9.10 -12.85
N ALA A 7 -2.13 7.95 -12.21
CA ALA A 7 -3.18 7.03 -11.77
C ALA A 7 -3.96 7.58 -10.55
N LYS A 8 -5.30 7.47 -10.58
CA LYS A 8 -6.16 7.84 -9.44
C LYS A 8 -5.71 7.06 -8.20
N TYR A 9 -5.47 7.78 -7.10
CA TYR A 9 -4.91 7.27 -5.84
C TYR A 9 -3.59 6.51 -5.98
N ASN A 10 -2.79 6.75 -7.03
CA ASN A 10 -1.57 5.98 -7.27
C ASN A 10 -1.83 4.45 -7.30
N PHE A 11 -3.04 4.06 -7.72
CA PHE A 11 -3.49 2.67 -7.73
C PHE A 11 -2.83 1.91 -8.88
N GLY A 12 -2.34 0.70 -8.60
CA GLY A 12 -1.82 -0.18 -9.62
C GLY A 12 -1.32 -1.50 -9.04
N ARG A 13 -1.18 -2.50 -9.89
CA ARG A 13 -0.66 -3.83 -9.53
C ARG A 13 0.78 -3.77 -9.05
N ALA A 14 1.16 -4.72 -8.21
CA ALA A 14 2.52 -4.85 -7.70
C ALA A 14 3.53 -5.28 -8.77
N SER A 15 3.16 -6.29 -9.56
CA SER A 15 4.01 -6.84 -10.62
C SER A 15 3.18 -7.62 -11.64
N ALA A 16 3.86 -8.19 -12.64
CA ALA A 16 3.27 -9.15 -13.59
C ALA A 16 3.12 -10.57 -13.01
N HIS A 17 3.69 -10.86 -11.83
CA HIS A 17 3.68 -12.22 -11.25
C HIS A 17 2.34 -12.60 -10.61
N ASP A 18 1.54 -11.60 -10.21
CA ASP A 18 0.22 -11.84 -9.64
C ASP A 18 -0.79 -10.75 -10.01
N ASP A 19 -2.05 -11.17 -10.07
CA ASP A 19 -3.22 -10.35 -10.41
C ASP A 19 -4.01 -9.94 -9.16
N ILE A 20 -3.43 -10.21 -7.98
CA ILE A 20 -4.10 -10.15 -6.68
C ILE A 20 -3.57 -8.99 -5.82
N VAL A 21 -2.29 -8.65 -5.90
CA VAL A 21 -1.66 -7.64 -5.03
C VAL A 21 -1.53 -6.29 -5.72
N PHE A 22 -2.08 -5.26 -5.07
CA PHE A 22 -2.11 -3.88 -5.56
C PHE A 22 -1.48 -2.93 -4.53
N GLY A 23 -0.96 -1.80 -5.02
CA GLY A 23 -0.53 -0.67 -4.21
C GLY A 23 -1.38 0.56 -4.48
N ALA A 24 -1.57 1.41 -3.46
CA ALA A 24 -2.25 2.70 -3.59
C ALA A 24 -1.77 3.72 -2.56
N ALA A 25 -2.17 4.98 -2.75
CA ALA A 25 -2.15 6.03 -1.75
C ALA A 25 -3.34 5.88 -0.78
N ARG A 26 -3.25 6.52 0.39
CA ARG A 26 -4.28 6.44 1.44
C ARG A 26 -5.63 7.04 1.02
N PRO A 27 -6.71 6.70 1.74
CA PRO A 27 -7.95 7.46 1.64
C PRO A 27 -7.74 8.95 1.95
N GLY A 28 -8.39 9.83 1.19
CA GLY A 28 -8.14 11.28 1.22
C GLY A 28 -6.84 11.73 0.51
N ALA A 29 -6.14 10.87 -0.23
CA ALA A 29 -4.98 11.31 -1.02
C ALA A 29 -5.37 12.16 -2.24
N ALA A 30 -6.58 11.99 -2.80
CA ALA A 30 -7.07 12.82 -3.92
C ALA A 30 -7.26 14.29 -3.54
N SER A 31 -7.58 14.55 -2.28
CA SER A 31 -7.83 15.88 -1.71
C SER A 31 -6.59 16.49 -1.05
N GLN A 32 -5.40 15.85 -1.12
CA GLN A 32 -4.15 16.38 -0.57
C GLN A 32 -3.69 17.64 -1.33
N ARG A 33 -4.36 18.74 -0.99
CA ARG A 33 -3.87 20.11 -1.01
C ARG A 33 -2.69 20.19 -0.02
N CYS A 34 -1.86 21.22 -0.14
CA CYS A 34 -0.69 21.45 0.72
C CYS A 34 -0.96 21.04 2.18
N PHE A 35 -0.04 20.30 2.80
CA PHE A 35 -0.20 19.76 4.16
C PHE A 35 -0.70 20.85 5.12
N ASN A 36 -1.96 20.71 5.56
CA ASN A 36 -2.57 21.51 6.59
C ASN A 36 -2.94 20.56 7.74
N PRO A 37 -2.33 20.70 8.93
CA PRO A 37 -2.59 19.82 10.06
C PRO A 37 -4.05 19.89 10.57
N ASP A 38 -4.81 20.93 10.20
CA ASP A 38 -6.23 21.08 10.57
C ASP A 38 -7.19 20.39 9.58
N ASP A 39 -6.75 20.09 8.35
CA ASP A 39 -7.57 19.43 7.34
C ASP A 39 -7.55 17.91 7.54
N LYS A 40 -8.39 17.44 8.46
CA LYS A 40 -8.58 16.01 8.71
C LYS A 40 -9.37 15.34 7.58
N VAL A 41 -8.96 14.13 7.24
CA VAL A 41 -9.69 13.31 6.25
C VAL A 41 -11.02 12.83 6.85
N THR A 42 -12.08 13.10 6.11
CA THR A 42 -13.47 12.85 6.50
C THR A 42 -13.91 11.43 6.15
N VAL A 43 -15.01 10.97 6.76
CA VAL A 43 -15.60 9.66 6.45
C VAL A 43 -16.00 9.54 4.97
N PRO A 44 -16.66 10.54 4.34
CA PRO A 44 -16.98 10.47 2.91
C PRO A 44 -15.76 10.31 2.00
N GLU A 45 -14.60 10.88 2.35
CA GLU A 45 -13.37 10.69 1.58
C GLU A 45 -12.79 9.28 1.75
N VAL A 46 -13.01 8.65 2.91
CA VAL A 46 -12.68 7.24 3.12
C VAL A 46 -13.60 6.35 2.30
N GLU A 47 -14.90 6.65 2.29
CA GLU A 47 -15.92 5.92 1.51
C GLU A 47 -15.69 6.07 -0.01
N GLU A 48 -15.34 7.26 -0.51
CA GLU A 48 -15.02 7.48 -1.93
C GLU A 48 -13.83 6.61 -2.36
N TRP A 49 -12.77 6.61 -1.56
CA TRP A 49 -11.61 5.76 -1.81
C TRP A 49 -11.99 4.28 -1.76
N ALA A 50 -12.79 3.86 -0.79
CA ALA A 50 -13.22 2.48 -0.63
C ALA A 50 -14.08 2.02 -1.81
N ALA A 51 -14.98 2.87 -2.30
CA ALA A 51 -15.80 2.63 -3.48
C ALA A 51 -14.95 2.45 -4.73
N PHE A 52 -13.92 3.28 -4.91
CA PHE A 52 -12.97 3.12 -6.02
C PHE A 52 -12.25 1.76 -5.95
N MET A 53 -11.69 1.40 -4.79
CA MET A 53 -10.98 0.12 -4.64
C MET A 53 -11.91 -1.08 -4.86
N SER A 54 -13.13 -1.02 -4.32
CA SER A 54 -14.15 -2.06 -4.50
C SER A 54 -14.58 -2.17 -5.96
N GLY A 55 -14.66 -1.06 -6.70
CA GLY A 55 -14.91 -1.03 -8.14
C GLY A 55 -13.84 -1.75 -8.97
N HIS A 56 -12.61 -1.85 -8.46
CA HIS A 56 -11.52 -2.66 -9.04
C HIS A 56 -11.50 -4.12 -8.53
N GLY A 57 -12.48 -4.50 -7.71
CA GLY A 57 -12.65 -5.82 -7.13
C GLY A 57 -11.75 -6.08 -5.92
N VAL A 58 -11.14 -5.05 -5.33
CA VAL A 58 -10.36 -5.18 -4.10
C VAL A 58 -11.31 -5.56 -2.96
N THR A 59 -10.95 -6.61 -2.22
CA THR A 59 -11.74 -7.10 -1.09
C THR A 59 -10.98 -7.04 0.24
N ARG A 60 -9.65 -6.82 0.20
CA ARG A 60 -8.79 -6.70 1.38
C ARG A 60 -7.95 -5.43 1.33
N VAL A 61 -7.68 -4.86 2.51
CA VAL A 61 -6.86 -3.65 2.67
C VAL A 61 -5.78 -3.87 3.73
N VAL A 62 -4.55 -3.51 3.40
CA VAL A 62 -3.43 -3.42 4.34
C VAL A 62 -2.94 -1.98 4.39
N SER A 63 -3.15 -1.32 5.53
CA SER A 63 -2.70 0.04 5.80
C SER A 63 -1.33 0.02 6.46
N LEU A 64 -0.37 0.76 5.88
CA LEU A 64 0.99 0.94 6.39
C LEU A 64 1.19 2.22 7.21
N LEU A 65 0.08 2.80 7.68
CA LEU A 65 0.09 4.04 8.43
C LEU A 65 0.52 3.80 9.88
N SER A 66 1.20 4.76 10.49
CA SER A 66 1.42 4.78 11.94
C SER A 66 0.18 5.31 12.67
N GLN A 67 0.11 5.09 13.99
CA GLN A 67 -0.97 5.63 14.83
C GLN A 67 -1.11 7.15 14.72
N SER A 68 0.02 7.87 14.59
CA SER A 68 0.01 9.32 14.37
C SER A 68 -0.60 9.72 13.01
N GLU A 69 -0.36 8.95 11.96
CA GLU A 69 -0.95 9.21 10.64
C GLU A 69 -2.45 8.87 10.62
N VAL A 70 -2.87 7.87 11.38
CA VAL A 70 -4.30 7.57 11.63
C VAL A 70 -4.98 8.74 12.37
N GLY A 71 -4.26 9.48 13.20
CA GLY A 71 -4.77 10.70 13.85
C GLY A 71 -5.13 11.86 12.90
N THR A 72 -4.75 11.76 11.61
CA THR A 72 -5.10 12.76 10.58
C THR A 72 -6.50 12.56 9.99
N TYR A 73 -7.25 11.58 10.47
CA TYR A 73 -8.62 11.33 10.09
C TYR A 73 -9.56 11.85 11.19
N VAL A 74 -10.77 12.27 10.81
CA VAL A 74 -11.82 12.67 11.78
C VAL A 74 -12.14 11.52 12.74
N GLN A 75 -12.14 10.30 12.21
CA GLN A 75 -12.24 9.05 12.97
C GLN A 75 -11.28 8.00 12.36
N PRO A 76 -10.86 6.98 13.12
CA PRO A 76 -9.99 5.94 12.59
C PRO A 76 -10.57 5.34 11.29
N PRO A 77 -9.83 5.34 10.17
CA PRO A 77 -10.34 4.81 8.91
C PRO A 77 -10.53 3.30 8.97
N THR A 78 -9.90 2.61 9.93
CA THR A 78 -10.03 1.17 10.16
C THR A 78 -11.48 0.76 10.37
N ASP A 79 -12.30 1.57 11.03
CA ASP A 79 -13.67 1.21 11.36
C ASP A 79 -14.53 1.22 10.08
N THR A 80 -14.43 2.29 9.29
CA THR A 80 -15.11 2.39 7.99
C THR A 80 -14.59 1.34 7.00
N LEU A 81 -13.29 1.09 6.95
CA LEU A 81 -12.73 0.09 6.04
C LEU A 81 -13.12 -1.34 6.45
N ALA A 82 -13.25 -1.63 7.74
CA ALA A 82 -13.67 -2.94 8.24
C ALA A 82 -15.14 -3.26 7.93
N THR A 83 -15.99 -2.26 7.71
CA THR A 83 -17.39 -2.48 7.28
C THR A 83 -17.52 -2.64 5.77
N LEU A 84 -16.61 -2.05 4.99
CA LEU A 84 -16.68 -2.03 3.52
C LEU A 84 -15.86 -3.15 2.85
N PHE A 85 -14.83 -3.66 3.52
CA PHE A 85 -13.97 -4.73 3.00
C PHE A 85 -14.10 -6.00 3.83
N LYS A 86 -13.84 -7.16 3.21
CA LYS A 86 -13.82 -8.44 3.94
C LYS A 86 -12.77 -8.45 5.05
N ARG A 87 -11.67 -7.72 4.84
CA ARG A 87 -10.57 -7.60 5.80
C ARG A 87 -9.87 -6.26 5.59
N ALA A 88 -9.70 -5.50 6.66
CA ALA A 88 -8.88 -4.31 6.69
C ALA A 88 -7.97 -4.36 7.92
N VAL A 89 -6.66 -4.28 7.71
CA VAL A 89 -5.66 -4.38 8.79
C VAL A 89 -4.70 -3.21 8.76
N LEU A 90 -4.27 -2.78 9.96
CA LEU A 90 -3.22 -1.78 10.14
C LEU A 90 -1.92 -2.50 10.50
N VAL A 91 -0.90 -2.34 9.67
CA VAL A 91 0.46 -2.84 9.88
C VAL A 91 1.38 -1.63 9.93
N ASP A 92 1.73 -1.17 11.12
CA ASP A 92 2.68 -0.05 11.23
C ASP A 92 4.02 -0.48 10.63
N ALA A 93 4.39 0.12 9.50
CA ALA A 93 5.60 -0.24 8.75
C ALA A 93 6.90 -0.06 9.55
N LYS A 94 6.86 0.67 10.68
CA LYS A 94 8.01 0.87 11.58
C LYS A 94 8.04 -0.11 12.74
N ALA A 95 6.98 -0.89 12.96
CA ALA A 95 6.93 -1.85 14.05
C ALA A 95 7.87 -3.05 13.78
N PRO A 96 8.49 -3.63 14.82
CA PRO A 96 9.23 -4.89 14.69
C PRO A 96 8.32 -5.99 14.11
N GLY A 97 8.83 -6.75 13.14
CA GLY A 97 8.07 -7.82 12.48
C GLY A 97 7.02 -7.35 11.46
N ALA A 98 6.96 -6.05 11.15
CA ALA A 98 5.99 -5.51 10.19
C ALA A 98 6.10 -6.14 8.79
N ALA A 99 7.31 -6.51 8.35
CA ALA A 99 7.51 -7.20 7.08
C ALA A 99 6.88 -8.59 7.05
N ASP A 100 7.10 -9.40 8.09
CA ASP A 100 6.55 -10.74 8.19
C ASP A 100 5.01 -10.69 8.31
N GLN A 101 4.49 -9.75 9.12
CA GLN A 101 3.05 -9.54 9.24
C GLN A 101 2.43 -9.11 7.89
N LEU A 102 3.02 -8.14 7.22
CA LEU A 102 2.57 -7.69 5.89
C LEU A 102 2.55 -8.86 4.89
N VAL A 103 3.66 -9.60 4.79
CA VAL A 103 3.78 -10.71 3.85
C VAL A 103 2.79 -11.81 4.17
N ALA A 104 2.51 -12.09 5.44
CA ALA A 104 1.49 -13.05 5.85
C ALA A 104 0.07 -12.62 5.41
N GLU A 105 -0.26 -11.34 5.56
CA GLU A 105 -1.56 -10.80 5.13
C GLU A 105 -1.74 -10.86 3.60
N LEU A 106 -0.68 -10.53 2.86
CA LEU A 106 -0.68 -10.64 1.39
C LEU A 106 -0.77 -12.10 0.93
N LYS A 107 -0.01 -13.00 1.58
CA LYS A 107 -0.07 -14.43 1.30
C LYS A 107 -1.48 -14.98 1.52
N ALA A 108 -2.10 -14.65 2.65
CA ALA A 108 -3.46 -15.09 2.95
C ALA A 108 -4.49 -14.56 1.94
N ALA A 109 -4.25 -13.38 1.35
CA ALA A 109 -5.09 -12.84 0.30
C ALA A 109 -4.92 -13.61 -1.02
N VAL A 110 -3.67 -13.88 -1.42
CA VAL A 110 -3.33 -14.67 -2.62
C VAL A 110 -3.86 -16.08 -2.52
N ASP A 111 -3.66 -16.77 -1.39
CA ASP A 111 -4.13 -18.14 -1.16
C ASP A 111 -5.68 -18.21 -1.20
N ALA A 112 -6.37 -17.13 -0.84
CA ALA A 112 -7.83 -17.03 -0.89
C ALA A 112 -8.38 -16.54 -2.25
N GLY A 113 -7.52 -16.14 -3.20
CA GLY A 113 -7.94 -15.50 -4.45
C GLY A 113 -8.61 -14.13 -4.26
N GLU A 114 -8.30 -13.43 -3.17
CA GLU A 114 -8.94 -12.18 -2.77
C GLU A 114 -8.02 -11.00 -3.06
N LYS A 115 -8.40 -10.12 -3.99
CA LYS A 115 -7.62 -8.93 -4.33
C LYS A 115 -7.37 -8.07 -3.10
N VAL A 116 -6.11 -7.71 -2.89
CA VAL A 116 -5.63 -6.94 -1.74
C VAL A 116 -4.92 -5.67 -2.20
N VAL A 117 -5.21 -4.56 -1.54
CA VAL A 117 -4.48 -3.31 -1.74
C VAL A 117 -3.65 -2.97 -0.50
N VAL A 118 -2.39 -2.63 -0.72
CA VAL A 118 -1.48 -2.08 0.28
C VAL A 118 -1.39 -0.58 0.07
N HIS A 119 -1.55 0.21 1.13
CA HIS A 119 -1.37 1.65 1.02
C HIS A 119 -0.52 2.23 2.14
N CYS A 120 0.21 3.30 1.84
CA CYS A 120 0.83 4.18 2.83
C CYS A 120 0.23 5.59 2.66
N TRP A 121 0.97 6.63 3.05
CA TRP A 121 0.52 8.00 2.82
C TRP A 121 0.34 8.33 1.32
N GLY A 122 1.42 8.33 0.54
CA GLY A 122 1.38 8.70 -0.89
C GLY A 122 1.35 7.52 -1.86
N GLY A 123 1.36 6.28 -1.37
CA GLY A 123 1.42 5.08 -2.22
C GLY A 123 2.75 4.85 -2.95
N GLY A 124 3.78 5.65 -2.63
CA GLY A 124 5.08 5.62 -3.29
C GLY A 124 6.13 4.81 -2.53
N GLY A 125 6.70 5.39 -1.46
CA GLY A 125 7.84 4.82 -0.72
C GLY A 125 7.51 3.53 0.04
N ARG A 126 6.86 3.62 1.21
CA ARG A 126 6.50 2.44 2.03
C ARG A 126 5.70 1.39 1.26
N THR A 127 4.85 1.81 0.33
CA THR A 127 4.10 0.88 -0.53
C THR A 127 5.03 0.19 -1.53
N GLY A 128 5.95 0.89 -2.19
CA GLY A 128 6.98 0.26 -3.02
C GLY A 128 7.81 -0.76 -2.23
N MET A 129 8.26 -0.40 -1.03
CA MET A 129 8.96 -1.29 -0.10
C MET A 129 8.17 -2.56 0.22
N ALA A 130 6.89 -2.39 0.59
CA ALA A 130 6.00 -3.48 0.94
C ALA A 130 5.76 -4.46 -0.22
N LEU A 131 5.52 -3.92 -1.42
CA LEU A 131 5.32 -4.72 -2.61
C LEU A 131 6.60 -5.42 -3.04
N ALA A 132 7.76 -4.77 -2.92
CA ALA A 132 9.04 -5.42 -3.21
C ALA A 132 9.33 -6.55 -2.21
N ALA A 133 9.03 -6.35 -0.92
CA ALA A 133 9.17 -7.39 0.10
C ALA A 133 8.29 -8.62 -0.19
N TRP A 134 7.07 -8.39 -0.69
CA TRP A 134 6.20 -9.45 -1.19
C TRP A 134 6.84 -10.22 -2.35
N LEU A 135 7.40 -9.54 -3.35
CA LEU A 135 8.06 -10.22 -4.48
C LEU A 135 9.28 -11.04 -4.04
N VAL A 136 10.06 -10.55 -3.09
CA VAL A 136 11.18 -11.31 -2.54
C VAL A 136 10.69 -12.58 -1.84
N ARG A 137 9.70 -12.46 -0.94
CA ARG A 137 9.26 -13.57 -0.10
C ARG A 137 8.40 -14.60 -0.85
N GLN A 138 7.52 -14.15 -1.73
CA GLN A 138 6.60 -15.04 -2.44
C GLN A 138 7.20 -15.59 -3.74
N HIS A 139 7.93 -14.77 -4.48
CA HIS A 139 8.41 -15.11 -5.83
C HIS A 139 9.92 -15.36 -5.89
N GLY A 140 10.63 -15.25 -4.76
CA GLY A 140 12.05 -15.59 -4.66
C GLY A 140 13.00 -14.62 -5.37
N LEU A 141 12.55 -13.40 -5.66
CA LEU A 141 13.38 -12.39 -6.30
C LEU A 141 14.47 -11.88 -5.35
N THR A 142 15.58 -11.41 -5.92
CA THR A 142 16.54 -10.61 -5.15
C THR A 142 15.93 -9.24 -4.79
N PRO A 143 16.35 -8.61 -3.69
CA PRO A 143 15.89 -7.26 -3.33
C PRO A 143 16.03 -6.24 -4.48
N GLU A 144 17.11 -6.30 -5.25
CA GLU A 144 17.34 -5.47 -6.44
C GLU A 144 16.28 -5.68 -7.51
N ALA A 145 16.07 -6.95 -7.91
CA ALA A 145 15.12 -7.28 -8.96
C ALA A 145 13.69 -6.96 -8.54
N ALA A 146 13.34 -7.20 -7.27
CA ALA A 146 12.04 -6.86 -6.72
C ALA A 146 11.79 -5.35 -6.73
N ALA A 147 12.77 -4.55 -6.32
CA ALA A 147 12.68 -3.10 -6.34
C ALA A 147 12.50 -2.56 -7.77
N GLU A 148 13.38 -2.97 -8.69
CA GLU A 148 13.31 -2.56 -10.09
C GLU A 148 11.97 -2.93 -10.73
N GLN A 149 11.48 -4.15 -10.47
CA GLN A 149 10.23 -4.62 -11.05
C GLN A 149 9.03 -3.81 -10.54
N VAL A 150 8.94 -3.54 -9.23
CA VAL A 150 7.85 -2.73 -8.66
C VAL A 150 7.85 -1.31 -9.25
N GLU A 151 9.02 -0.69 -9.38
CA GLU A 151 9.14 0.66 -9.92
C GLU A 151 8.77 0.73 -11.40
N SER A 152 9.31 -0.19 -12.21
CA SER A 152 9.02 -0.27 -13.65
C SER A 152 7.54 -0.56 -13.92
N TYR A 153 6.97 -1.52 -13.19
CA TYR A 153 5.57 -1.91 -13.37
C TYR A 153 4.59 -0.83 -12.89
N ALA A 154 4.94 -0.10 -11.83
CA ALA A 154 4.17 1.08 -11.40
C ALA A 154 4.18 2.16 -12.49
N LYS A 155 5.37 2.48 -13.03
CA LYS A 155 5.53 3.50 -14.08
C LYS A 155 4.71 3.16 -15.32
N GLY A 156 4.68 1.89 -15.74
CA GLY A 156 3.85 1.43 -16.86
C GLY A 156 2.34 1.60 -16.65
N GLN A 157 1.88 1.74 -15.40
CA GLN A 157 0.47 1.95 -15.03
C GLN A 157 0.16 3.42 -14.67
N GLY A 158 1.10 4.35 -14.86
CA GLY A 158 0.95 5.75 -14.42
C GLY A 158 1.03 5.93 -12.89
N ALA A 159 1.40 4.87 -12.17
CA ALA A 159 1.69 4.93 -10.74
C ALA A 159 3.18 5.28 -10.50
N SER A 160 3.48 5.84 -9.34
CA SER A 160 4.85 6.14 -8.91
C SER A 160 5.15 5.37 -7.64
N ARG A 161 6.18 4.53 -7.69
CA ARG A 161 6.68 3.75 -6.55
C ARG A 161 8.19 3.90 -6.47
N ARG A 162 8.71 3.73 -5.26
CA ARG A 162 10.14 3.68 -5.01
C ARG A 162 10.43 2.64 -3.94
N ALA A 163 11.38 1.76 -4.20
CA ALA A 163 11.85 0.76 -3.27
C ALA A 163 13.37 0.91 -3.09
N ASP A 164 13.79 1.52 -1.97
CA ASP A 164 15.21 1.61 -1.65
C ASP A 164 15.74 0.24 -1.21
N VAL A 165 16.71 -0.29 -1.96
CA VAL A 165 17.19 -1.67 -1.76
C VAL A 165 17.82 -1.87 -0.38
N ALA A 166 18.52 -0.86 0.15
CA ALA A 166 19.13 -0.95 1.48
C ALA A 166 18.04 -0.99 2.57
N GLN A 167 17.02 -0.15 2.45
CA GLN A 167 15.85 -0.21 3.32
C GLN A 167 15.08 -1.52 3.16
N LEU A 168 15.09 -2.14 1.97
CA LEU A 168 14.35 -3.37 1.69
C LEU A 168 14.97 -4.54 2.42
N ARG A 169 16.30 -4.65 2.32
CA ARG A 169 17.09 -5.63 3.08
C ARG A 169 16.85 -5.51 4.57
N ALA A 170 16.92 -4.28 5.10
CA ALA A 170 16.67 -4.01 6.51
C ALA A 170 15.24 -4.39 6.92
N PHE A 171 14.24 -4.03 6.09
CA PHE A 171 12.84 -4.37 6.34
C PHE A 171 12.59 -5.89 6.33
N LEU A 172 13.24 -6.62 5.43
CA LEU A 172 13.14 -8.08 5.33
C LEU A 172 13.91 -8.83 6.42
N GLY A 173 14.74 -8.15 7.21
CA GLY A 173 15.63 -8.78 8.20
C GLY A 173 16.79 -9.57 7.56
N THR A 174 17.05 -9.36 6.27
CA THR A 174 18.16 -10.00 5.55
C THR A 174 19.35 -9.05 5.56
N SER A 175 20.33 -9.31 6.43
CA SER A 175 21.65 -8.69 6.31
C SER A 175 22.32 -9.17 5.02
N ALA A 176 23.00 -8.25 4.33
CA ALA A 176 23.67 -8.47 3.05
C ALA A 176 24.64 -9.66 3.05
#